data_AF-A0AA49FP19-F1
#
_entry.id   AF-A0AA49FP19-F1
#
_cell.length_a   1.000
_cell.length_b   1.000
_cell.length_c   1.000
_cell.angle_alpha   90.00
_cell.angle_beta   90.00
_cell.angle_gamma   90.00
#
_symmetry.space_group_name_H-M   'P 1'
#
loop_
_entity.id
_entity.type
_entity.pdbx_description
1 polymer ?
#
loop_
_entity_poly.entity_id
_entity_poly.type
_entity_poly.pdbx_seq_one_letter_code
_entity_poly.pdbx_strand_id
1 'polypeptide(L)'
;MNIAHLSAAEAFASLGSGPGGLSEREAAEGALLLAIVYTPWGNRLFGTAPLGLDVWLYMLPFALTLGASEEARKAFVSAFRRGSIPARP
;
A
#
# COMPACT_ATOMS: atom_id res chain seq x y z
N MET A 1 -15.01 -12.35 16.01
CA MET A 1 -14.16 -12.84 14.91
C MET A 1 -12.73 -12.41 15.19
N ASN A 2 -11.83 -13.38 15.31
CA ASN A 2 -10.45 -13.22 15.75
C ASN A 2 -9.59 -12.76 14.55
N ILE A 3 -9.11 -11.51 14.55
CA ILE A 3 -8.33 -10.91 13.45
C ILE A 3 -6.81 -11.06 13.70
N ALA A 4 -6.38 -11.80 14.74
CA ALA A 4 -5.00 -11.78 15.21
C ALA A 4 -4.05 -12.80 14.52
N HIS A 5 -4.47 -13.46 13.43
CA HIS A 5 -3.67 -14.52 12.79
C HIS A 5 -3.41 -14.33 11.29
N LEU A 6 -3.84 -13.23 10.69
CA LEU A 6 -3.58 -13.00 9.26
C LEU A 6 -2.09 -12.73 9.06
N SER A 7 -1.42 -13.66 8.39
CA SER A 7 -0.06 -13.45 7.88
C SER A 7 -0.06 -12.22 6.99
N ALA A 8 1.05 -11.46 6.94
CA ALA A 8 1.16 -10.30 6.07
C ALA A 8 0.74 -10.63 4.62
N ALA A 9 1.03 -11.84 4.15
CA ALA A 9 0.62 -12.35 2.84
C ALA A 9 -0.91 -12.43 2.65
N GLU A 10 -1.65 -12.80 3.68
CA GLU A 10 -3.12 -12.90 3.63
C GLU A 10 -3.77 -11.52 3.74
N ALA A 11 -3.16 -10.61 4.51
CA ALA A 11 -3.56 -9.21 4.56
C ALA A 11 -3.38 -8.53 3.19
N PHE A 12 -2.25 -8.76 2.51
CA PHE A 12 -2.03 -8.33 1.13
C PHE A 12 -3.04 -8.93 0.15
N ALA A 13 -3.37 -10.21 0.28
CA ALA A 13 -4.40 -10.85 -0.56
C ALA A 13 -5.80 -10.26 -0.32
N SER A 14 -6.12 -9.87 0.92
CA SER A 14 -7.43 -9.30 1.29
C SER A 14 -7.64 -7.84 0.85
N LEU A 15 -6.54 -7.10 0.62
CA LEU A 15 -6.60 -5.74 0.05
C LEU A 15 -7.13 -5.72 -1.40
N GLY A 16 -7.15 -6.87 -2.10
CA GLY A 16 -7.45 -6.99 -3.53
C GLY A 16 -8.79 -7.59 -3.94
N SER A 17 -9.78 -7.75 -3.04
CA SER A 17 -11.04 -8.44 -3.39
C SER A 17 -12.23 -7.47 -3.59
N GLY A 18 -12.38 -6.93 -4.80
CA GLY A 18 -13.57 -6.22 -5.26
C GLY A 18 -14.02 -6.68 -6.66
N PRO A 19 -15.30 -6.57 -7.05
CA PRO A 19 -15.91 -7.30 -8.18
C PRO A 19 -15.48 -6.85 -9.60
N GLY A 20 -14.39 -6.09 -9.73
CA GLY A 20 -13.85 -5.59 -10.99
C GLY A 20 -12.32 -5.53 -11.04
N GLY A 21 -11.65 -6.25 -10.14
CA GLY A 21 -10.20 -6.48 -10.17
C GLY A 21 -9.36 -5.22 -10.33
N LEU A 22 -9.10 -4.53 -9.21
CA LEU A 22 -7.76 -3.97 -8.95
C LEU A 22 -6.76 -5.18 -8.98
N SER A 23 -5.52 -5.21 -8.54
CA SER A 23 -4.58 -6.32 -8.83
C SER A 23 -4.14 -6.46 -10.30
N GLU A 24 -5.02 -6.47 -11.31
CA GLU A 24 -4.57 -6.52 -12.71
C GLU A 24 -3.82 -5.23 -13.09
N ARG A 25 -4.38 -4.09 -12.68
CA ARG A 25 -3.78 -2.77 -12.94
C ARG A 25 -2.57 -2.53 -12.08
N GLU A 26 -2.64 -2.80 -10.80
CA GLU A 26 -1.50 -2.65 -9.88
C GLU A 26 -0.35 -3.58 -10.24
N ALA A 27 -0.64 -4.82 -10.69
CA ALA A 27 0.40 -5.71 -11.21
C ALA A 27 1.00 -5.17 -12.51
N ALA A 28 0.18 -4.61 -13.42
CA ALA A 28 0.67 -3.98 -14.64
C ALA A 28 1.52 -2.72 -14.35
N GLU A 29 1.10 -1.88 -13.41
CA GLU A 29 1.83 -0.69 -12.96
C GLU A 29 3.15 -1.08 -12.30
N GLY A 30 3.13 -2.08 -11.42
CA GLY A 30 4.32 -2.62 -10.79
C GLY A 30 5.28 -3.25 -11.80
N ALA A 31 4.76 -4.04 -12.75
CA ALA A 31 5.56 -4.66 -13.81
C ALA A 31 6.17 -3.61 -14.75
N LEU A 32 5.43 -2.56 -15.09
CA LEU A 32 5.95 -1.44 -15.87
C LEU A 32 7.07 -0.71 -15.14
N LEU A 33 6.90 -0.44 -13.83
CA LEU A 33 7.93 0.17 -13.00
C LEU A 33 9.21 -0.69 -12.99
N LEU A 34 9.06 -1.99 -12.74
CA LEU A 34 10.19 -2.92 -12.76
C LEU A 34 10.85 -2.99 -14.14
N ALA A 35 10.06 -2.97 -15.22
CA ALA A 35 10.57 -2.93 -16.58
C ALA A 35 11.37 -1.65 -16.84
N ILE A 36 10.93 -0.49 -16.35
CA ILE A 36 11.69 0.77 -16.49
C ILE A 36 13.03 0.67 -15.75
N VAL A 37 13.01 0.22 -14.49
CA VAL A 37 14.20 0.22 -13.61
C VAL A 37 15.23 -0.85 -14.01
N TYR A 38 14.78 -2.03 -14.46
CA TYR A 38 15.67 -3.16 -14.71
C TYR A 38 15.99 -3.43 -16.18
N THR A 39 15.39 -2.68 -17.12
CA THR A 39 15.79 -2.76 -18.53
C THR A 39 16.76 -1.63 -18.90
N PRO A 40 17.80 -1.91 -19.72
CA PRO A 40 18.71 -0.87 -20.20
C PRO A 40 18.02 0.24 -21.01
N TRP A 41 16.94 -0.09 -21.73
CA TRP A 41 16.18 0.90 -22.50
C TRP A 41 15.36 1.82 -21.60
N GLY A 42 14.67 1.27 -20.58
CA GLY A 42 13.94 2.06 -19.59
C GLY A 42 14.85 3.05 -18.86
N ASN A 43 16.01 2.57 -18.40
CA ASN A 43 17.04 3.41 -17.76
C ASN A 43 17.54 4.55 -18.65
N ARG A 44 17.73 4.31 -19.96
CA ARG A 44 18.14 5.37 -20.89
C ARG A 44 17.03 6.38 -21.20
N LEU A 45 15.79 5.91 -21.33
CA LEU A 45 14.66 6.77 -21.68
C LEU A 45 14.24 7.68 -20.52
N PHE A 46 14.28 7.16 -19.28
CA PHE A 46 13.85 7.88 -18.08
C PHE A 46 15.01 8.43 -17.24
N GLY A 47 16.26 8.19 -17.66
CA GLY A 47 17.46 8.62 -16.92
C GLY A 47 17.62 7.93 -15.56
N THR A 48 17.02 6.75 -15.39
CA THR A 48 17.10 5.97 -14.15
C THR A 48 18.32 5.06 -14.15
N ALA A 49 18.79 4.68 -12.95
CA ALA A 49 19.80 3.64 -12.76
C ALA A 49 19.11 2.39 -12.19
N PRO A 50 19.65 1.17 -12.42
CA PRO A 50 19.10 -0.03 -11.82
C PRO A 50 19.18 0.07 -10.29
N LEU A 51 18.03 -0.06 -9.61
CA LEU A 51 17.96 -0.01 -8.15
C LEU A 51 18.42 -1.35 -7.56
N GLY A 52 19.34 -1.27 -6.60
CA GLY A 52 19.69 -2.41 -5.75
C GLY A 52 18.55 -2.76 -4.78
N LEU A 53 18.54 -4.00 -4.30
CA LEU A 53 17.58 -4.47 -3.28
C LEU A 53 17.67 -3.66 -1.98
N ASP A 54 18.85 -3.16 -1.64
CA ASP A 54 19.09 -2.27 -0.51
C ASP A 54 18.25 -0.99 -0.58
N VAL A 55 18.11 -0.38 -1.76
CA VAL A 55 17.31 0.83 -1.97
C VAL A 55 15.82 0.55 -1.70
N TRP A 56 15.32 -0.59 -2.17
CA TRP A 56 13.94 -1.02 -1.88
C TRP A 56 13.72 -1.22 -0.37
N LEU A 57 14.69 -1.83 0.31
CA LEU A 57 14.62 -2.04 1.76
C LEU A 57 14.67 -0.72 2.54
N TYR A 58 15.44 0.27 2.09
CA TYR A 58 15.45 1.60 2.71
C TYR A 58 14.10 2.32 2.62
N MET A 59 13.30 2.07 1.57
CA MET A 59 11.96 2.66 1.44
C MET A 59 10.91 1.99 2.32
N LEU A 60 11.08 0.70 2.64
CA LEU A 60 10.14 -0.10 3.41
C LEU A 60 9.73 0.51 4.76
N PRO A 61 10.63 1.01 5.64
CA PRO A 61 10.23 1.64 6.89
C PRO A 61 9.36 2.88 6.69
N PHE A 62 9.58 3.65 5.60
CA PHE A 62 8.74 4.82 5.28
C PHE A 62 7.35 4.38 4.84
N ALA A 63 7.24 3.37 3.97
CA ALA A 63 5.96 2.83 3.53
C ALA A 63 5.13 2.31 4.71
N LEU A 64 5.77 1.57 5.64
CA LEU A 64 5.11 1.08 6.86
C LEU A 64 4.68 2.23 7.78
N THR A 65 5.55 3.22 8.00
CA THR A 65 5.25 4.37 8.87
C THR A 65 4.11 5.20 8.29
N LEU A 66 4.09 5.42 6.98
CA LEU A 66 3.01 6.13 6.29
C LEU A 66 1.68 5.37 6.39
N GLY A 67 1.70 4.05 6.14
CA GLY A 67 0.53 3.20 6.29
C GLY A 67 -0.04 3.21 7.70
N ALA A 68 0.82 3.06 8.72
CA ALA A 68 0.42 3.13 10.12
C ALA A 68 -0.14 4.51 10.50
N SER A 69 0.48 5.59 9.99
CA SER A 69 0.02 6.96 10.23
C SER A 69 -1.36 7.22 9.62
N GLU A 70 -1.62 6.68 8.43
CA GLU A 70 -2.90 6.82 7.75
C GLU A 70 -4.01 6.06 8.48
N GLU A 71 -3.74 4.85 8.98
CA GLU A 71 -4.71 4.13 9.82
C GLU A 71 -4.93 4.81 11.18
N ALA A 72 -3.87 5.35 11.80
CA ALA A 72 -4.00 6.15 13.03
C ALA A 72 -4.86 7.40 12.81
N ARG A 73 -4.69 8.09 11.66
CA ARG A 73 -5.50 9.25 11.28
C ARG A 73 -6.97 8.87 11.12
N LYS A 74 -7.27 7.77 10.42
CA LYS A 74 -8.64 7.27 10.25
C LYS A 74 -9.27 6.92 11.60
N ALA A 75 -8.54 6.23 12.46
CA ALA A 75 -8.98 5.86 13.79
C ALA A 75 -9.31 7.11 14.63
N PHE A 76 -8.41 8.09 14.64
CA PHE A 76 -8.61 9.37 15.32
C PHE A 76 -9.88 10.07 14.84
N VAL A 77 -10.02 10.34 13.53
CA VAL A 77 -11.21 11.01 12.97
C VAL A 77 -12.50 10.24 13.29
N SER A 78 -12.47 8.91 13.23
CA SER A 78 -13.63 8.07 13.56
C SER A 78 -14.03 8.15 15.04
N ALA A 79 -13.07 8.37 15.95
CA ALA A 79 -13.33 8.52 17.38
C ALA A 79 -14.05 9.85 17.66
N PHE A 80 -13.66 10.94 17.01
CA PHE A 80 -14.34 12.25 17.16
C PHE A 80 -15.77 12.25 16.64
N ARG A 81 -16.04 11.59 15.51
CA ARG A 81 -17.39 11.52 14.93
C ARG A 81 -18.41 10.76 15.80
N ARG A 82 -17.95 9.84 16.66
CA ARG A 82 -18.83 9.06 17.55
C ARG A 82 -19.37 9.86 18.75
N GLY A 83 -18.74 10.98 19.11
CA GLY A 83 -19.22 11.84 20.21
C GLY A 83 -20.36 12.79 19.83
N SER A 84 -20.76 12.84 18.55
CA SER A 84 -21.69 13.85 18.02
C SER A 84 -23.11 13.34 17.74
N ILE A 85 -23.45 12.09 18.13
CA ILE A 85 -24.81 11.57 18.00
C ILE A 85 -25.52 11.74 19.35
N PRO A 86 -26.24 12.85 19.61
CA PRO A 86 -27.18 12.89 20.71
C PRO A 86 -28.22 11.81 20.47
N ALA A 87 -28.41 10.94 21.46
CA ALA A 87 -29.51 9.99 21.48
C ALA A 87 -30.81 10.79 21.29
N ARG A 88 -31.49 10.60 20.17
CA ARG A 88 -32.84 11.14 19.99
C ARG A 88 -33.79 10.37 20.94
N PRO A 89 -34.63 11.08 21.70
CA PRO A 89 -35.64 10.47 22.56
C PRO A 89 -36.72 9.74 21.76
#